data_AF-A0A410G5J3-F1
#
_entry.id   AF-A0A410G5J3-F1
#
_cell.length_a   1.000
_cell.length_b   1.000
_cell.length_c   1.000
_cell.angle_alpha   90.00
_cell.angle_beta   90.00
_cell.angle_gamma   90.00
#
_symmetry.space_group_name_H-M   'P 1'
#
loop_
_entity.id
_entity.type
_entity.pdbx_description
1 polymer ?
#
loop_
_entity_poly.entity_id
_entity_poly.type
_entity_poly.pdbx_seq_one_letter_code
_entity_poly.pdbx_strand_id
1 'polypeptide(L)' 'MNRGGFSWKRLLGVSRAKSNISRKIGIPLTKSGRNQKVGGIVTKGCLGILAVMSLPLFLMILIIMFKFTT' A
#
# COMPACT_ATOMS: atom_id res chain seq x y z
N MET A 1 10.48 17.01 7.35
CA MET A 1 9.58 18.12 7.75
C MET A 1 8.85 18.69 6.55
N ASN A 2 7.52 18.74 6.57
CA ASN A 2 6.74 19.53 5.61
C ASN A 2 6.86 20.99 5.99
N ARG A 3 7.50 21.83 5.15
CA ARG A 3 7.39 23.28 5.29
C ARG A 3 5.95 23.65 4.92
N GLY A 4 5.12 23.92 5.93
CA GLY A 4 3.72 24.32 5.80
C GLY A 4 3.57 25.68 5.11
N GLY A 5 3.93 25.76 3.83
CA GLY A 5 3.71 26.94 3.01
C GLY A 5 2.22 27.14 2.77
N PHE A 6 1.74 28.31 3.15
CA PHE A 6 0.37 28.74 2.90
C PHE A 6 0.09 28.67 1.39
N SER A 7 -0.87 27.83 0.99
CA SER A 7 -1.22 27.67 -0.42
C SER A 7 -2.59 28.29 -0.64
N TRP A 8 -2.65 29.30 -1.51
CA TRP A 8 -3.90 29.92 -1.97
C TRP A 8 -4.90 28.88 -2.51
N LYS A 9 -4.43 27.78 -3.10
CA LYS A 9 -5.27 26.67 -3.58
C LYS A 9 -5.95 25.88 -2.44
N ARG A 10 -5.42 25.93 -1.21
CA ARG A 10 -6.03 25.33 0.00
C ARG A 10 -7.03 26.29 0.64
N LEU A 11 -6.76 27.59 0.62
CA LEU A 11 -7.67 28.64 1.10
C LEU A 11 -8.92 28.76 0.21
N LEU A 12 -8.75 28.68 -1.12
CA LEU A 12 -9.82 28.66 -2.12
C LEU A 12 -10.71 27.40 -2.07
N GLY A 13 -10.45 26.46 -1.16
CA GLY A 13 -11.34 25.31 -0.92
C GLY A 13 -11.38 24.24 -2.01
N VAL A 14 -10.65 24.39 -3.12
CA VAL A 14 -10.61 23.43 -4.25
C VAL A 14 -10.27 22.00 -3.79
N SER A 15 -9.38 21.88 -2.79
CA SER A 15 -9.02 20.59 -2.19
C SER A 15 -10.18 19.96 -1.41
N ARG A 16 -10.98 20.76 -0.69
CA ARG A 16 -12.15 20.29 0.05
C ARG A 16 -13.29 19.91 -0.89
N ALA A 17 -13.52 20.68 -1.95
CA ALA A 17 -14.52 20.35 -2.98
C ALA A 17 -14.25 18.98 -3.61
N LYS A 18 -13.00 18.73 -4.02
CA LYS A 18 -12.59 17.45 -4.60
C LYS A 18 -12.74 16.27 -3.63
N SER A 19 -12.47 16.50 -2.34
CA SER A 19 -12.69 15.50 -1.28
C SER A 19 -14.18 15.24 -1.03
N ASN A 20 -15.03 16.25 -1.02
CA ASN A 20 -16.48 16.09 -0.84
C ASN A 20 -17.12 15.31 -2.00
N ILE A 21 -16.74 15.65 -3.24
CA ILE A 21 -17.21 14.93 -4.43
C ILE A 21 -16.71 13.48 -4.40
N SER A 22 -15.43 13.26 -4.05
CA SER A 22 -14.88 11.92 -3.91
C SER A 22 -15.59 11.07 -2.85
N ARG A 23 -16.05 11.68 -1.74
CA ARG A 23 -16.84 11.00 -0.69
C ARG A 23 -18.26 10.68 -1.14
N LYS A 24 -18.89 11.53 -1.96
CA LYS A 24 -20.22 11.27 -2.53
C LYS A 24 -20.21 10.16 -3.60
N ILE A 25 -19.16 10.11 -4.43
CA ILE A 25 -19.07 9.17 -5.56
C ILE A 25 -18.36 7.85 -5.15
N GLY A 26 -17.62 7.85 -4.04
CA GLY A 26 -16.84 6.69 -3.58
C GLY A 26 -15.52 6.46 -4.35
N ILE A 27 -15.30 7.20 -5.44
CA ILE A 27 -14.10 7.08 -6.28
C ILE A 27 -13.06 8.14 -5.86
N PRO A 28 -11.80 7.75 -5.58
CA PRO A 28 -10.74 8.69 -5.25
C PRO A 28 -10.34 9.52 -6.47
N LEU A 29 -10.82 10.76 -6.51
CA LEU A 29 -10.52 11.70 -7.60
C LEU A 29 -9.10 12.30 -7.52
N THR A 30 -8.40 12.10 -6.39
CA THR A 30 -7.06 12.63 -6.16
C THR A 30 -5.99 11.60 -6.50
N LYS A 31 -4.88 12.05 -7.10
CA LYS A 31 -3.71 11.20 -7.40
C LYS A 31 -3.15 10.56 -6.12
N SER A 32 -3.11 11.33 -5.02
CA SER A 32 -2.70 10.84 -3.70
C SER A 32 -3.63 9.75 -3.15
N GLY A 33 -4.96 9.89 -3.28
CA GLY A 33 -5.91 8.87 -2.84
C GLY A 33 -5.81 7.56 -3.63
N ARG A 34 -5.54 7.64 -4.94
CA ARG A 34 -5.24 6.45 -5.76
C ARG A 34 -3.94 5.78 -5.33
N ASN A 35 -2.88 6.56 -5.11
CA ASN A 35 -1.59 6.04 -4.66
C ASN A 35 -1.67 5.39 -3.27
N GLN A 36 -2.55 5.85 -2.37
CA GLN A 36 -2.78 5.20 -1.08
C GLN A 36 -3.53 3.87 -1.22
N LYS A 37 -4.51 3.77 -2.12
CA LYS A 37 -5.19 2.49 -2.41
C LYS A 37 -4.22 1.49 -3.05
N VAL A 38 -3.48 1.92 -4.08
CA VAL A 38 -2.49 1.08 -4.76
C VAL A 38 -1.34 0.72 -3.82
N GLY A 39 -0.80 1.68 -3.08
CA GLY A 39 0.24 1.45 -2.08
C GLY A 39 -0.21 0.50 -0.97
N GLY A 40 -1.46 0.61 -0.48
CA GLY A 40 -2.02 -0.34 0.46
C GLY A 40 -2.08 -1.77 -0.08
N ILE A 41 -2.47 -1.94 -1.35
CA ILE A 41 -2.52 -3.25 -2.02
C ILE A 41 -1.11 -3.82 -2.23
N VAL A 42 -0.18 -2.99 -2.69
CA VAL A 42 1.21 -3.40 -2.97
C VAL A 42 1.95 -3.75 -1.68
N THR A 43 1.81 -2.93 -0.63
CA THR A 43 2.53 -3.14 0.63
C THR A 43 1.90 -4.25 1.49
N LYS A 44 0.56 -4.37 1.55
CA LYS A 44 -0.09 -5.39 2.39
C LYS A 44 -0.33 -6.72 1.68
N GLY A 45 -0.59 -6.71 0.38
CA GLY A 45 -0.91 -7.92 -0.40
C GLY A 45 0.34 -8.63 -0.91
N CYS A 46 1.21 -7.91 -1.61
CA CYS A 46 2.30 -8.55 -2.36
C CYS A 46 3.38 -9.15 -1.45
N LEU A 47 3.83 -8.40 -0.44
CA LEU A 47 4.91 -8.86 0.45
C LEU A 47 4.46 -10.03 1.34
N GLY A 48 3.21 -9.99 1.82
CA GLY A 48 2.64 -11.07 2.64
C GLY A 48 2.45 -12.37 1.85
N ILE A 49 1.96 -12.28 0.62
CA ILE A 49 1.77 -13.46 -0.25
C ILE A 49 3.11 -14.10 -0.61
N LEU A 50 4.12 -13.28 -0.96
CA LEU A 50 5.46 -13.79 -1.28
C LEU A 50 6.12 -14.49 -0.07
N ALA A 51 5.98 -13.93 1.14
CA ALA A 51 6.52 -14.53 2.36
C ALA A 51 5.82 -15.86 2.70
N VAL A 52 4.49 -15.92 2.58
CA VAL A 52 3.72 -17.15 2.82
C VAL A 52 4.09 -18.25 1.82
N MET A 53 4.42 -17.90 0.58
CA MET A 53 4.79 -18.88 -0.46
C MET A 53 6.23 -19.37 -0.38
N SER A 54 7.17 -18.54 0.11
CA SER A 54 8.57 -18.96 0.27
C SER A 54 8.79 -19.84 1.50
N LEU A 55 8.01 -19.68 2.55
CA LEU A 55 8.07 -20.44 3.81
C LEU A 55 8.00 -21.98 3.66
N PRO A 56 7.03 -22.57 2.95
CA PRO A 56 6.93 -24.02 2.80
C PRO A 56 8.07 -24.60 1.95
N LEU A 57 8.52 -23.89 0.91
CA LEU A 57 9.68 -24.28 0.11
C LEU A 57 10.95 -24.33 0.96
N PHE A 58 11.15 -23.33 1.82
CA PHE A 58 12.31 -23.27 2.70
C PHE A 58 12.30 -24.40 3.74
N LEU A 59 11.14 -24.68 4.35
CA LEU A 59 10.97 -25.81 5.28
C LEU A 59 11.22 -27.16 4.60
N MET A 60 10.74 -27.33 3.37
CA MET A 60 10.94 -28.57 2.62
C MET A 60 12.43 -28.84 2.34
N ILE A 61 13.18 -27.79 1.96
CA ILE A 61 14.63 -27.86 1.74
C ILE A 61 15.36 -28.23 3.04
N LEU A 62 14.98 -27.64 4.17
CA LEU A 62 15.54 -27.97 5.49
C LEU A 62 15.36 -29.44 5.86
N ILE A 63 14.16 -29.99 5.62
CA ILE A 63 13.87 -31.42 5.91
C ILE A 63 14.73 -32.33 5.04
N ILE A 64 14.91 -32.00 3.76
CA ILE A 64 15.76 -32.76 2.84
C ILE A 64 17.22 -32.72 3.29
N MET A 65 17.72 -31.55 3.69
CA MET A 65 19.09 -31.39 4.19
C MET A 65 19.32 -32.19 5.48
N PHE A 66 18.38 -32.16 6.41
CA PHE A 66 18.50 -32.89 7.68
C PHE A 66 18.52 -34.41 7.49
N LYS A 67 17.72 -34.90 6.54
CA LYS A 67 17.65 -36.32 6.16
C LYS A 67 18.88 -36.83 5.39
N PHE A 68 19.66 -35.93 4.81
CA PHE A 68 20.93 -36.27 4.14
C PHE A 68 22.13 -36.24 5.10
N THR A 69 22.05 -35.45 6.17
CA THR A 69 23.12 -35.33 7.17
C THR A 69 23.08 -36.43 8.25
N THR A 70 21.94 -37.10 8.44
CA THR A 70 21.78 -38.24 9.39
C THR A 70 22.01 -39.56 8.67
#